data_AF-A0A139CP25-F1
#
_entry.id   AF-A0A139CP25-F1
#
_cell.length_a   1.000
_cell.length_b   1.000
_cell.length_c   1.000
_cell.angle_alpha   90.00
_cell.angle_beta   90.00
_cell.angle_gamma   90.00
#
_symmetry.space_group_name_H-M   'P 1'
#
loop_
_entity.id
_entity.type
_entity.pdbx_description
1 polymer ?
#
loop_
_entity_poly.entity_id
_entity_poly.type
_entity_poly.pdbx_seq_one_letter_code
_entity_poly.pdbx_strand_id
1 'polypeptide(L)'
;MPVLSIVACEMLEDELVHVLSIDHDIRQLYLVEDTNSFRLTRKLKSRGMRPFIFPFDRLSAIVMENSRNLFSEGILRFPKFSIFKKIHYALKAGKCDHLIIVVNLLPKDLHADTDRLHSEVYRNARDMAKFSDGILLFYGKCAYSYESKTKLKSLDCPVYFLKDNNSEVVEDCISTALGGNDAYTKTDQLGKGVFYATPMWITYMKERIKPDRPSNDYNYLNDPNYSHLFKINRLDSDNADFSINASEFAKTFDMDIININGTMKIAIDSYMNAKLAVCKDSD
;
A
#
# COMPACT_ATOMS: atom_id res chain seq x y z
N MET A 1 -9.69 2.16 -21.97
CA MET A 1 -8.71 1.39 -21.16
C MET A 1 -9.24 1.32 -19.73
N PRO A 2 -9.28 0.14 -19.09
CA PRO A 2 -9.68 0.03 -17.70
C PRO A 2 -8.81 0.92 -16.80
N VAL A 3 -9.45 1.60 -15.85
CA VAL A 3 -8.82 2.45 -14.84
C VAL A 3 -9.07 1.87 -13.45
N LEU A 4 -8.02 1.32 -12.84
CA LEU A 4 -8.03 0.92 -11.44
C LEU A 4 -7.34 2.01 -10.60
N SER A 5 -8.14 2.68 -9.76
CA SER A 5 -7.63 3.64 -8.79
C SER A 5 -7.28 2.96 -7.48
N ILE A 6 -6.24 3.43 -6.81
CA ILE A 6 -5.77 2.91 -5.53
C ILE A 6 -5.67 4.07 -4.53
N VAL A 7 -6.45 4.00 -3.45
CA VAL A 7 -6.25 4.88 -2.28
C VAL A 7 -5.48 4.06 -1.25
N ALA A 8 -4.24 4.47 -0.98
CA ALA A 8 -3.29 3.66 -0.23
C ALA A 8 -2.83 4.33 1.06
N CYS A 9 -2.56 3.49 2.06
CA CYS A 9 -1.88 3.91 3.29
C CYS A 9 -0.38 4.03 3.03
N GLU A 10 0.23 5.12 3.48
CA GLU A 10 1.68 5.26 3.52
C GLU A 10 2.36 4.08 4.24
N MET A 11 1.69 3.45 5.22
CA MET A 11 2.21 2.26 5.91
C MET A 11 2.44 1.04 5.02
N LEU A 12 1.74 0.97 3.89
CA LEU A 12 1.86 -0.12 2.92
C LEU A 12 2.60 0.32 1.65
N GLU A 13 3.39 1.40 1.71
CA GLU A 13 4.11 1.94 0.56
C GLU A 13 4.99 0.88 -0.12
N ASP A 14 5.70 0.06 0.64
CA ASP A 14 6.61 -0.93 0.06
C ASP A 14 5.85 -2.15 -0.52
N GLU A 15 4.73 -2.55 0.09
CA GLU A 15 3.79 -3.55 -0.46
C GLU A 15 3.21 -3.05 -1.78
N LEU A 16 2.82 -1.77 -1.83
CA LEU A 16 2.30 -1.12 -3.03
C LEU A 16 3.35 -1.07 -4.14
N VAL A 17 4.59 -0.67 -3.82
CA VAL A 17 5.71 -0.70 -4.77
C VAL A 17 5.92 -2.11 -5.31
N HIS A 18 5.87 -3.13 -4.44
CA HIS A 18 6.05 -4.50 -4.86
C HIS A 18 4.97 -4.94 -5.86
N VAL A 19 3.69 -4.81 -5.51
CA VAL A 19 2.58 -5.26 -6.38
C VAL A 19 2.58 -4.55 -7.73
N LEU A 20 2.88 -3.24 -7.75
CA LEU A 20 2.95 -2.47 -8.99
C LEU A 20 4.17 -2.87 -9.84
N SER A 21 5.30 -3.19 -9.21
CA SER A 21 6.54 -3.54 -9.93
C SER A 21 6.51 -4.91 -10.62
N ILE A 22 5.67 -5.82 -10.14
CA ILE A 22 5.53 -7.17 -10.71
C ILE A 22 4.40 -7.25 -11.75
N ASP A 23 3.59 -6.20 -11.90
CA ASP A 23 2.50 -6.17 -12.87
C ASP A 23 2.95 -5.58 -14.22
N HIS A 24 3.03 -6.46 -15.22
CA HIS A 24 3.44 -6.11 -16.58
C HIS A 24 2.30 -5.61 -17.48
N ASP A 25 1.06 -5.66 -17.01
CA ASP A 25 -0.12 -5.19 -17.78
C ASP A 25 -0.39 -3.69 -17.57
N ILE A 26 0.31 -3.06 -16.60
CA ILE A 26 0.24 -1.62 -16.36
C ILE A 26 0.83 -0.88 -17.57
N ARG A 27 -0.04 -0.23 -18.34
CA ARG A 27 0.36 0.62 -19.47
C ARG A 27 0.70 2.04 -19.02
N GLN A 28 -0.08 2.57 -18.08
CA GLN A 28 0.13 3.91 -17.51
C GLN A 28 -0.02 3.86 -16.00
N LEU A 29 0.91 4.51 -15.30
CA LEU A 29 0.87 4.68 -13.86
C LEU A 29 0.86 6.17 -13.54
N TYR A 30 -0.20 6.63 -12.89
CA TYR A 30 -0.34 7.99 -12.39
C TYR A 30 -0.23 7.99 -10.87
N LEU A 31 0.47 8.98 -10.31
CA LEU A 31 0.50 9.26 -8.89
C LEU A 31 -0.08 10.64 -8.64
N VAL A 32 -0.92 10.75 -7.61
CA VAL A 32 -1.33 12.03 -7.05
C VAL A 32 -0.12 12.72 -6.44
N GLU A 33 0.11 13.98 -6.81
CA GLU A 33 1.13 14.81 -6.23
C GLU A 33 0.71 15.26 -4.83
N ASP A 34 1.49 14.84 -3.83
CA ASP A 34 1.37 15.29 -2.45
C ASP A 34 2.76 15.27 -1.79
N THR A 35 2.84 15.67 -0.51
CA THR A 35 4.10 15.71 0.24
C THR A 35 4.72 14.33 0.47
N ASN A 36 3.94 13.25 0.39
CA ASN A 36 4.36 11.88 0.68
C ASN A 36 4.73 11.11 -0.60
N SER A 37 4.26 11.54 -1.77
CA SER A 37 4.45 10.85 -3.04
C SER A 37 5.90 10.84 -3.53
N PHE A 38 6.78 11.69 -2.98
CA PHE A 38 8.20 11.72 -3.32
C PHE A 38 8.92 10.40 -2.99
N ARG A 39 8.70 9.85 -1.79
CA ARG A 39 9.37 8.61 -1.35
C ARG A 39 8.88 7.42 -2.17
N LEU A 40 7.56 7.32 -2.36
CA LEU A 40 6.94 6.34 -3.24
C LEU A 40 7.49 6.45 -4.67
N THR A 41 7.56 7.66 -5.24
CA THR A 41 8.11 7.90 -6.59
C THR A 41 9.53 7.39 -6.70
N ARG A 42 10.39 7.67 -5.72
CA ARG A 42 11.78 7.21 -5.71
C ARG A 42 11.87 5.68 -5.71
N LYS A 43 11.04 5.01 -4.89
CA LYS A 43 11.00 3.54 -4.81
C LYS A 43 10.46 2.90 -6.10
N LEU A 44 9.44 3.49 -6.72
CA LEU A 44 8.93 3.03 -8.01
C LEU A 44 9.98 3.20 -9.11
N LYS A 45 10.68 4.34 -9.15
CA LYS A 45 11.78 4.59 -10.10
C LYS A 45 12.95 3.63 -9.92
N SER A 46 13.32 3.28 -8.68
CA SER A 46 14.38 2.28 -8.44
C SER A 46 14.00 0.88 -8.89
N ARG A 47 12.69 0.58 -9.02
CA ARG A 47 12.16 -0.64 -9.65
C ARG A 47 11.95 -0.50 -11.17
N GLY A 48 12.43 0.60 -11.78
CA GLY A 48 12.36 0.83 -13.23
C GLY A 48 11.02 1.40 -13.71
N MET A 49 10.07 1.67 -12.82
CA MET A 49 8.78 2.27 -13.18
C MET A 49 8.91 3.79 -13.37
N ARG A 50 8.09 4.35 -14.26
CA ARG A 50 8.08 5.79 -14.56
C ARG A 50 6.68 6.36 -14.38
N PRO A 51 6.26 6.65 -13.14
CA PRO A 51 4.95 7.24 -12.90
C PRO A 51 4.85 8.65 -13.46
N PHE A 52 3.68 9.01 -13.98
CA PHE A 52 3.28 10.38 -14.23
C PHE A 52 2.75 10.98 -12.94
N ILE A 53 3.21 12.18 -12.57
CA ILE A 53 2.86 12.81 -11.29
C ILE A 53 2.12 14.09 -11.60
N PHE A 54 0.91 14.22 -11.06
CA PHE A 54 0.08 15.41 -11.23
C PHE A 54 -0.70 15.71 -9.96
N PRO A 55 -1.00 16.98 -9.66
CA PRO A 55 -1.95 17.32 -8.62
C PRO A 55 -3.34 16.75 -8.94
N PHE A 56 -4.12 16.48 -7.89
CA PHE A 56 -5.39 15.77 -8.00
C PHE A 56 -6.42 16.45 -8.93
N ASP A 57 -6.47 17.78 -8.92
CA ASP A 57 -7.40 18.60 -9.72
C ASP A 57 -7.22 18.42 -11.24
N ARG A 58 -6.00 18.08 -11.69
CA ARG A 58 -5.68 17.84 -13.11
C ARG A 58 -5.78 16.38 -13.52
N LEU A 59 -5.73 15.45 -12.56
CA LEU A 59 -5.66 14.03 -12.86
C LEU A 59 -6.92 13.50 -13.55
N SER A 60 -8.10 13.93 -13.11
CA SER A 60 -9.36 13.43 -13.66
C SER A 60 -9.47 13.67 -15.17
N ALA A 61 -9.20 14.91 -15.63
CA ALA A 61 -9.24 15.27 -17.04
C ALA A 61 -8.22 14.46 -17.87
N ILE A 62 -6.98 14.36 -17.38
CA ILE A 62 -5.89 13.64 -18.07
C ILE A 62 -6.21 12.15 -18.16
N VAL A 63 -6.67 11.53 -17.08
CA VAL A 63 -6.97 10.09 -17.05
C VAL A 63 -8.17 9.78 -17.94
N MET A 64 -9.22 10.62 -17.91
CA MET A 64 -10.40 10.44 -18.77
C MET A 64 -10.07 10.63 -20.25
N GLU A 65 -9.19 11.56 -20.61
CA GLU A 65 -8.73 11.73 -21.99
C GLU A 65 -7.93 10.51 -22.45
N ASN A 66 -6.98 10.05 -21.63
CA ASN A 66 -6.15 8.88 -21.94
C ASN A 66 -6.93 7.57 -21.96
N SER A 67 -7.95 7.41 -21.11
CA SER A 67 -8.78 6.20 -21.08
C SER A 67 -9.67 6.08 -22.31
N ARG A 68 -10.10 7.23 -22.89
CA ARG A 68 -10.91 7.34 -24.11
C ARG A 68 -10.12 7.28 -25.40
N ASN A 69 -8.85 7.73 -25.39
CA ASN A 69 -7.96 7.68 -26.54
C ASN A 69 -7.55 6.24 -26.86
N LEU A 70 -8.45 5.50 -27.50
CA LEU A 70 -8.20 4.12 -27.95
C LEU A 70 -7.30 4.05 -29.19
N PHE A 71 -7.02 5.17 -29.88
CA PHE A 71 -6.26 5.18 -31.13
C PHE A 71 -5.53 6.52 -31.34
N SER A 72 -4.23 6.58 -31.00
CA SER A 72 -3.19 7.30 -31.77
C SER A 72 -1.84 7.33 -31.01
N GLU A 73 -0.89 6.55 -31.52
CA GLU A 73 0.57 6.77 -31.48
C GLU A 73 1.38 6.69 -30.17
N GLY A 74 2.60 6.13 -30.29
CA GLY A 74 3.69 6.33 -29.33
C GLY A 74 4.00 5.18 -28.38
N ILE A 75 4.54 4.07 -28.91
CA ILE A 75 5.02 2.92 -28.13
C ILE A 75 6.19 3.33 -27.22
N LEU A 76 5.95 3.52 -25.93
CA LEU A 76 6.98 3.38 -24.88
C LEU A 76 7.02 1.91 -24.45
N ARG A 77 7.65 1.09 -25.29
CA ARG A 77 8.01 -0.30 -24.96
C ARG A 77 9.06 -0.27 -23.85
N PHE A 78 8.68 -0.66 -22.65
CA PHE A 78 9.64 -0.96 -21.59
C PHE A 78 10.46 -2.21 -22.01
N PRO A 79 11.79 -2.23 -21.77
CA PRO A 79 12.60 -3.38 -22.13
C PRO A 79 12.16 -4.60 -21.30
N LYS A 80 11.87 -5.71 -22.00
CA LYS A 80 11.60 -7.01 -21.39
C LYS A 80 12.88 -7.49 -20.70
N PHE A 81 12.92 -7.43 -19.36
CA PHE A 81 13.96 -8.11 -18.60
C PHE A 81 13.50 -9.53 -18.27
N SER A 82 14.22 -10.49 -18.86
CA SER A 82 14.24 -11.88 -18.43
C SER A 82 15.14 -11.95 -17.20
N ILE A 83 14.60 -12.37 -16.05
CA ILE A 83 15.15 -13.29 -15.04
C ILE A 83 14.11 -13.31 -13.91
N PHE A 84 13.30 -14.37 -13.84
CA PHE A 84 12.92 -15.14 -12.64
C PHE A 84 11.94 -16.24 -13.09
N LYS A 85 12.42 -17.48 -13.07
CA LYS A 85 11.61 -18.68 -13.31
C LYS A 85 10.87 -19.02 -12.01
N LYS A 86 9.57 -19.30 -12.14
CA LYS A 86 8.61 -19.86 -11.15
C LYS A 86 7.77 -18.87 -10.33
N ILE A 87 6.83 -18.19 -10.99
CA ILE A 87 5.44 -18.09 -10.51
C ILE A 87 4.54 -18.32 -11.73
N HIS A 88 4.20 -19.59 -11.99
CA HIS A 88 3.40 -20.00 -13.15
C HIS A 88 2.02 -20.52 -12.74
N TYR A 89 1.37 -19.83 -11.80
CA TYR A 89 0.05 -20.22 -11.32
C TYR A 89 -0.84 -18.98 -11.17
N ALA A 90 -1.37 -18.50 -12.32
CA ALA A 90 -2.58 -17.65 -12.49
C ALA A 90 -2.60 -16.84 -13.81
N LEU A 91 -1.56 -16.91 -14.66
CA LEU A 91 -1.48 -16.14 -15.92
C LEU A 91 -2.31 -16.73 -17.08
N LYS A 92 -3.53 -17.20 -16.82
CA LYS A 92 -4.44 -17.69 -17.87
C LYS A 92 -5.90 -17.25 -17.69
N ALA A 93 -6.12 -16.12 -17.03
CA ALA A 93 -7.42 -15.46 -16.97
C ALA A 93 -7.26 -14.00 -17.45
N GLY A 94 -7.85 -13.68 -18.60
CA GLY A 94 -8.06 -12.31 -19.11
C GLY A 94 -6.81 -11.44 -19.25
N LYS A 95 -6.22 -11.40 -20.44
CA LYS A 95 -5.08 -10.53 -20.73
C LYS A 95 -5.58 -9.07 -20.75
N CYS A 96 -5.35 -8.32 -19.68
CA CYS A 96 -5.72 -6.91 -19.58
C CYS A 96 -4.66 -6.04 -20.24
N ASP A 97 -4.55 -6.10 -21.58
CA ASP A 97 -3.37 -5.58 -22.30
C ASP A 97 -3.13 -4.05 -22.16
N HIS A 98 -4.07 -3.30 -21.55
CA HIS A 98 -4.04 -1.84 -21.46
C HIS A 98 -4.65 -1.30 -20.15
N LEU A 99 -4.05 -1.58 -18.99
CA LEU A 99 -4.50 -1.07 -17.69
C LEU A 99 -3.90 0.32 -17.35
N ILE A 100 -4.73 1.24 -16.88
CA ILE A 100 -4.31 2.48 -16.22
C ILE A 100 -4.41 2.28 -14.70
N ILE A 101 -3.33 2.57 -13.98
CA ILE A 101 -3.33 2.65 -12.52
C ILE A 101 -3.22 4.12 -12.10
N VAL A 102 -4.07 4.55 -11.17
CA VAL A 102 -3.96 5.86 -10.51
C VAL A 102 -3.81 5.64 -9.01
N VAL A 103 -2.72 6.11 -8.40
CA VAL A 103 -2.45 5.93 -6.97
C VAL A 103 -2.53 7.26 -6.24
N ASN A 104 -3.23 7.25 -5.11
CA ASN A 104 -3.24 8.33 -4.13
C ASN A 104 -2.75 7.80 -2.78
N LEU A 105 -1.58 8.27 -2.31
CA LEU A 105 -0.93 7.78 -1.10
C LEU A 105 -1.20 8.73 0.07
N LEU A 106 -2.14 8.37 0.94
CA LEU A 106 -2.51 9.22 2.05
C LEU A 106 -1.51 9.09 3.22
N PRO A 107 -1.19 10.20 3.93
CA PRO A 107 -0.16 10.23 4.96
C PRO A 107 -0.50 9.32 6.14
N LYS A 108 0.52 8.67 6.71
CA LYS A 108 0.38 7.89 7.94
C LYS A 108 -0.25 8.70 9.07
N ASP A 109 0.11 9.98 9.18
CA ASP A 109 -0.27 10.84 10.30
C ASP A 109 -1.79 11.05 10.44
N LEU A 110 -2.58 10.66 9.44
CA LEU A 110 -4.03 10.56 9.57
C LEU A 110 -4.47 9.60 10.69
N HIS A 111 -3.66 8.62 11.07
CA HIS A 111 -3.98 7.69 12.17
C HIS A 111 -3.98 8.38 13.55
N ALA A 112 -3.54 9.64 13.66
CA ALA A 112 -3.69 10.42 14.89
C ALA A 112 -5.13 10.89 15.15
N ASP A 113 -5.99 10.90 14.12
CA ASP A 113 -7.39 11.31 14.20
C ASP A 113 -8.23 10.40 13.28
N THR A 114 -8.93 9.44 13.88
CA THR A 114 -9.68 8.42 13.16
C THR A 114 -10.85 8.98 12.34
N ASP A 115 -11.52 10.02 12.82
CA ASP A 115 -12.61 10.65 12.08
C ASP A 115 -12.08 11.37 10.85
N ARG A 116 -10.95 12.07 11.01
CA ARG A 116 -10.24 12.67 9.89
C ARG A 116 -9.78 11.60 8.89
N LEU A 117 -9.17 10.50 9.34
CA LEU A 117 -8.77 9.39 8.48
C LEU A 117 -9.95 8.86 7.67
N HIS A 118 -11.07 8.54 8.31
CA HIS A 118 -12.27 8.03 7.64
C HIS A 118 -12.81 9.01 6.59
N SER A 119 -12.86 10.31 6.93
CA SER A 119 -13.35 11.36 6.04
C SER A 119 -12.44 11.54 4.82
N GLU A 120 -11.13 11.50 5.01
CA GLU A 120 -10.12 11.63 3.96
C GLU A 120 -10.11 10.43 3.02
N VAL A 121 -10.13 9.21 3.55
CA VAL A 121 -10.23 7.99 2.73
C VAL A 121 -11.50 8.01 1.89
N TYR A 122 -12.65 8.31 2.50
CA TYR A 122 -13.91 8.40 1.78
C TYR A 122 -13.89 9.48 0.70
N ARG A 123 -13.41 10.69 1.01
CA ARG A 123 -13.32 11.80 0.06
C ARG A 123 -12.49 11.42 -1.16
N ASN A 124 -11.30 10.88 -0.94
CA ASN A 124 -10.40 10.49 -2.03
C ASN A 124 -10.99 9.34 -2.87
N ALA A 125 -11.60 8.33 -2.24
CA ALA A 125 -12.31 7.27 -2.97
C ALA A 125 -13.46 7.83 -3.81
N ARG A 126 -14.34 8.65 -3.22
CA ARG A 126 -15.47 9.28 -3.93
C ARG A 126 -15.00 10.12 -5.11
N ASP A 127 -13.93 10.88 -4.95
CA ASP A 127 -13.45 11.76 -6.03
C ASP A 127 -12.73 10.97 -7.14
N MET A 128 -12.01 9.89 -6.79
CA MET A 128 -11.42 8.98 -7.78
C MET A 128 -12.47 8.13 -8.52
N ALA A 129 -13.61 7.83 -7.87
CA ALA A 129 -14.72 7.08 -8.49
C ALA A 129 -15.24 7.73 -9.78
N LYS A 130 -15.09 9.05 -9.92
CA LYS A 130 -15.59 9.84 -11.07
C LYS A 130 -14.91 9.48 -12.40
N PHE A 131 -13.74 8.86 -12.36
CA PHE A 131 -12.94 8.52 -13.55
C PHE A 131 -12.39 7.10 -13.53
N SER A 132 -12.84 6.26 -12.59
CA SER A 132 -12.30 4.92 -12.37
C SER A 132 -13.35 3.85 -12.63
N ASP A 133 -12.92 2.72 -13.16
CA ASP A 133 -13.75 1.52 -13.33
C ASP A 133 -13.73 0.65 -12.05
N GLY A 134 -12.77 0.88 -11.17
CA GLY A 134 -12.75 0.32 -9.81
C GLY A 134 -11.81 1.07 -8.88
N ILE A 135 -12.06 0.95 -7.57
CA ILE A 135 -11.20 1.51 -6.52
C ILE A 135 -10.71 0.38 -5.62
N LEU A 136 -9.40 0.22 -5.49
CA LEU A 136 -8.81 -0.60 -4.44
C LEU A 136 -8.44 0.28 -3.23
N LEU A 137 -9.09 0.05 -2.10
CA LEU A 137 -8.63 0.59 -0.83
C LEU A 137 -7.48 -0.29 -0.32
N PHE A 138 -6.26 0.21 -0.48
CA PHE A 138 -5.04 -0.42 -0.01
C PHE A 138 -4.79 -0.04 1.46
N TYR A 139 -5.75 -0.45 2.29
CA TYR A 139 -5.93 -0.16 3.70
C TYR A 139 -6.60 -1.35 4.39
N GLY A 140 -6.38 -1.50 5.69
CA GLY A 140 -7.22 -2.36 6.53
C GLY A 140 -8.51 -1.68 7.00
N LYS A 141 -9.20 -2.29 7.96
CA LYS A 141 -10.44 -1.76 8.57
C LYS A 141 -10.24 -0.41 9.24
N CYS A 142 -9.02 -0.04 9.65
CA CYS A 142 -8.71 1.29 10.22
C CYS A 142 -9.14 2.48 9.33
N ALA A 143 -9.32 2.27 8.03
CA ALA A 143 -9.62 3.33 7.08
C ALA A 143 -11.09 3.74 7.00
N TYR A 144 -12.00 3.02 7.68
CA TYR A 144 -13.42 3.31 7.62
C TYR A 144 -14.18 2.83 8.85
N SER A 145 -15.19 3.60 9.24
CA SER A 145 -16.22 3.16 10.15
C SER A 145 -17.25 2.29 9.41
N TYR A 146 -18.19 1.69 10.16
CA TYR A 146 -19.33 1.00 9.55
C TYR A 146 -20.13 1.93 8.61
N GLU A 147 -20.34 3.18 9.02
CA GLU A 147 -21.05 4.18 8.24
C GLU A 147 -20.29 4.56 6.97
N SER A 148 -18.99 4.88 7.06
CA SER A 148 -18.22 5.23 5.85
C SER A 148 -18.01 4.03 4.93
N LYS A 149 -17.94 2.80 5.45
CA LYS A 149 -17.96 1.57 4.62
C LYS A 149 -19.24 1.45 3.81
N THR A 150 -20.38 1.80 4.40
CA THR A 150 -21.67 1.80 3.70
C THR A 150 -21.68 2.84 2.59
N LYS A 151 -21.18 4.05 2.87
CA LYS A 151 -21.02 5.12 1.87
C LYS A 151 -20.04 4.76 0.74
N LEU A 152 -18.96 4.03 1.05
CA LEU A 152 -18.02 3.52 0.05
C LEU A 152 -18.69 2.50 -0.88
N LYS A 153 -19.51 1.60 -0.33
CA LYS A 153 -20.25 0.60 -1.10
C LYS A 153 -21.37 1.20 -1.96
N SER A 154 -21.84 2.40 -1.64
CA SER A 154 -22.87 3.11 -2.40
C SER A 154 -22.29 4.05 -3.46
N LEU A 155 -20.98 4.02 -3.72
CA LEU A 155 -20.39 4.74 -4.84
C LEU A 155 -20.78 4.03 -6.15
N ASP A 156 -20.92 4.79 -7.24
CA ASP A 156 -21.21 4.26 -8.58
C ASP A 156 -20.04 3.43 -9.17
N CYS A 157 -18.91 3.41 -8.48
CA CYS A 157 -17.69 2.67 -8.84
C CYS A 157 -17.44 1.57 -7.79
N PRO A 158 -17.17 0.31 -8.19
CA PRO A 158 -16.96 -0.77 -7.25
C PRO A 158 -15.70 -0.54 -6.40
N VAL A 159 -15.83 -0.77 -5.09
CA VAL A 159 -14.74 -0.63 -4.12
C VAL A 159 -14.28 -2.00 -3.63
N TYR A 160 -13.00 -2.29 -3.84
CA TYR A 160 -12.29 -3.49 -3.42
C TYR A 160 -11.46 -3.22 -2.15
N PHE A 161 -11.24 -4.25 -1.35
CA PHE A 161 -10.56 -4.16 -0.06
C PHE A 161 -9.47 -5.22 0.05
N LEU A 162 -8.47 -4.97 0.90
CA LEU A 162 -7.48 -5.97 1.27
C LEU A 162 -8.13 -7.11 2.06
N LYS A 163 -8.05 -8.34 1.56
CA LYS A 163 -8.68 -9.50 2.18
C LYS A 163 -7.67 -10.60 2.49
N ASP A 164 -7.85 -11.24 3.63
CA ASP A 164 -7.07 -12.41 4.01
C ASP A 164 -7.55 -13.70 3.31
N ASN A 165 -6.93 -14.83 3.66
CA ASN A 165 -7.26 -16.13 3.08
C ASN A 165 -8.69 -16.61 3.43
N ASN A 166 -9.30 -16.04 4.47
CA ASN A 166 -10.68 -16.33 4.87
C ASN A 166 -11.67 -15.39 4.16
N SER A 167 -11.19 -14.58 3.19
CA SER A 167 -11.97 -13.54 2.50
C SER A 167 -12.48 -12.42 3.42
N GLU A 168 -11.95 -12.34 4.64
CA GLU A 168 -12.24 -11.27 5.57
C GLU A 168 -11.36 -10.06 5.28
N VAL A 169 -11.88 -8.85 5.50
CA VAL A 169 -11.04 -7.66 5.36
C VAL A 169 -10.02 -7.66 6.49
N VAL A 170 -8.76 -7.36 6.16
CA VAL A 170 -7.69 -7.27 7.15
C VAL A 170 -7.92 -6.15 8.16
N GLU A 171 -7.57 -6.39 9.42
CA GLU A 171 -7.71 -5.40 10.51
C GLU A 171 -6.99 -4.08 10.19
N ASP A 172 -5.71 -4.15 9.82
CA ASP A 172 -4.88 -2.99 9.53
C ASP A 172 -3.71 -3.31 8.58
N CYS A 173 -2.79 -2.36 8.45
CA CYS A 173 -1.59 -2.49 7.62
C CYS A 173 -0.60 -3.52 8.18
N ILE A 174 -0.58 -3.75 9.50
CA ILE A 174 0.28 -4.76 10.13
C ILE A 174 -0.26 -6.16 9.86
N SER A 175 -1.58 -6.37 10.00
CA SER A 175 -2.27 -7.60 9.60
C SER A 175 -1.98 -7.94 8.14
N THR A 176 -2.02 -6.93 7.25
CA THR A 176 -1.64 -7.11 5.84
C THR A 176 -0.22 -7.65 5.69
N ALA A 177 0.76 -7.01 6.35
CA ALA A 177 2.17 -7.39 6.27
C ALA A 177 2.48 -8.76 6.90
N LEU A 178 1.72 -9.17 7.92
CA LEU A 178 1.85 -10.47 8.59
C LEU A 178 1.19 -11.62 7.81
N GLY A 179 0.28 -11.31 6.89
CA GLY A 179 -0.40 -12.33 6.07
C GLY A 179 -1.86 -12.60 6.43
N GLY A 180 -2.49 -11.70 7.18
CA GLY A 180 -3.92 -11.74 7.51
C GLY A 180 -4.20 -11.77 9.00
N ASN A 181 -5.49 -11.79 9.34
CA ASN A 181 -5.98 -11.56 10.70
C ASN A 181 -5.58 -12.68 11.67
N ASP A 182 -5.52 -13.93 11.21
CA ASP A 182 -5.08 -15.06 12.02
C ASP A 182 -3.62 -14.95 12.43
N ALA A 183 -2.75 -14.49 11.50
CA ALA A 183 -1.34 -14.27 11.79
C ALA A 183 -1.16 -13.12 12.78
N TYR A 184 -1.93 -12.04 12.61
CA TYR A 184 -1.91 -10.89 13.49
C TYR A 184 -2.38 -11.23 14.91
N THR A 185 -3.47 -11.98 15.03
CA THR A 185 -3.99 -12.44 16.32
C THR A 185 -2.97 -13.32 17.05
N LYS A 186 -2.29 -14.20 16.33
CA LYS A 186 -1.22 -15.04 16.90
C LYS A 186 -0.05 -14.21 17.42
N THR A 187 0.34 -13.15 16.72
CA THR A 187 1.43 -12.28 17.19
C THR A 187 1.02 -11.41 18.37
N ASP A 188 -0.23 -10.95 18.42
CA ASP A 188 -0.75 -10.19 19.55
C ASP A 188 -0.77 -11.02 20.85
N GLN A 189 -1.05 -12.31 20.72
CA GLN A 189 -1.00 -13.26 21.84
C GLN A 189 0.42 -13.53 22.38
N LEU A 190 1.48 -13.15 21.63
CA LEU A 190 2.86 -13.35 22.07
C LEU A 190 3.30 -12.36 23.16
N GLY A 191 2.53 -11.30 23.43
CA GLY A 191 2.78 -10.44 24.59
C GLY A 191 2.10 -9.08 24.55
N LYS A 192 1.95 -8.47 25.73
CA LYS A 192 1.66 -7.03 25.85
C LYS A 192 2.95 -6.25 25.56
N GLY A 193 2.83 -5.05 24.99
CA GLY A 193 4.01 -4.21 24.77
C GLY A 193 4.71 -4.33 23.44
N VAL A 194 4.04 -4.91 22.45
CA VAL A 194 4.67 -5.17 21.17
C VAL A 194 4.61 -3.93 20.30
N PHE A 195 5.78 -3.54 19.79
CA PHE A 195 5.92 -2.58 18.72
C PHE A 195 6.16 -3.31 17.39
N TYR A 196 5.25 -3.18 16.42
CA TYR A 196 5.39 -3.83 15.11
C TYR A 196 6.15 -2.95 14.12
N ALA A 197 7.25 -3.48 13.58
CA ALA A 197 8.12 -2.76 12.68
C ALA A 197 8.16 -3.40 11.28
N THR A 198 7.69 -2.64 10.29
CA THR A 198 7.98 -2.90 8.87
C THR A 198 9.16 -2.03 8.40
N PRO A 199 9.79 -2.35 7.25
CA PRO A 199 10.85 -1.51 6.68
C PRO A 199 10.43 -0.05 6.46
N MET A 200 9.22 0.17 5.96
CA MET A 200 8.62 1.50 5.81
C MET A 200 8.61 2.23 7.16
N TRP A 201 8.05 1.59 8.19
CA TRP A 201 7.82 2.21 9.49
C TRP A 201 9.14 2.60 10.17
N ILE A 202 10.11 1.69 10.21
CA ILE A 202 11.43 1.97 10.81
C ILE A 202 12.16 3.10 10.06
N THR A 203 12.07 3.13 8.74
CA THR A 203 12.66 4.23 7.94
C THR A 203 12.01 5.57 8.28
N TYR A 204 10.68 5.61 8.35
CA TYR A 204 9.92 6.80 8.75
C TYR A 204 10.32 7.28 10.15
N MET A 205 10.48 6.36 11.10
CA MET A 205 10.85 6.72 12.48
C MET A 205 12.26 7.27 12.58
N LYS A 206 13.22 6.71 11.83
CA LYS A 206 14.59 7.23 11.79
C LYS A 206 14.66 8.69 11.35
N GLU A 207 13.76 9.10 10.45
CA GLU A 207 13.71 10.49 9.98
C GLU A 207 13.16 11.46 11.05
N ARG A 208 12.38 10.95 12.03
CA ARG A 208 11.68 11.76 13.05
C ARG A 208 12.25 11.67 14.45
N ILE A 209 12.81 10.53 14.84
CA ILE A 209 13.51 10.35 16.11
C ILE A 209 14.93 10.82 15.89
N LYS A 210 15.18 12.08 16.23
CA LYS A 210 16.54 12.61 16.30
C LYS A 210 17.02 12.49 17.75
N PRO A 211 18.19 11.86 18.00
CA PRO A 211 18.73 11.70 19.36
C PRO A 211 18.80 13.03 20.14
N ASP A 212 18.99 14.11 19.42
CA ASP A 212 19.23 15.46 19.89
C ASP A 212 17.98 16.35 19.93
N ARG A 213 16.80 15.83 19.53
CA ARG A 213 15.48 16.50 19.66
C ARG A 213 14.37 15.47 19.87
N PRO A 214 14.09 15.06 21.13
CA PRO A 214 13.00 14.13 21.40
C PRO A 214 11.67 14.80 21.05
N SER A 215 10.91 14.20 20.12
CA SER A 215 9.49 14.52 19.95
C SER A 215 8.71 13.90 21.08
N ASN A 216 7.84 14.67 21.74
CA ASN A 216 6.96 14.16 22.79
C ASN A 216 5.99 13.08 22.28
N ASP A 217 5.76 13.00 20.96
CA ASP A 217 4.79 12.08 20.34
C ASP A 217 5.15 10.60 20.54
N TYR A 218 6.42 10.30 20.86
CA TYR A 218 6.93 8.93 21.00
C TYR A 218 7.38 8.59 22.42
N ASN A 219 7.13 9.47 23.40
CA ASN A 219 7.56 9.25 24.78
C ASN A 219 6.95 7.99 25.40
N TYR A 220 5.77 7.56 24.92
CA TYR A 220 5.11 6.33 25.37
C TYR A 220 5.95 5.07 25.08
N LEU A 221 6.86 5.11 24.10
CA LEU A 221 7.77 4.00 23.82
C LEU A 221 8.84 3.80 24.90
N ASN A 222 9.03 4.79 25.79
CA ASN A 222 9.90 4.64 26.96
C ASN A 222 9.16 3.95 28.14
N ASP A 223 7.86 3.65 28.01
CA ASP A 223 7.17 2.85 29.00
C ASP A 223 7.74 1.42 28.96
N PRO A 224 8.25 0.87 30.08
CA PRO A 224 8.78 -0.49 30.15
C PRO A 224 7.78 -1.57 29.72
N ASN A 225 6.49 -1.25 29.68
CA ASN A 225 5.49 -2.12 29.11
C ASN A 225 5.69 -2.34 27.61
N TYR A 226 6.39 -1.47 26.86
CA TYR A 226 6.77 -1.68 25.46
C TYR A 226 8.18 -2.29 25.35
N SER A 227 8.32 -3.56 25.71
CA SER A 227 9.64 -4.23 25.78
C SER A 227 10.05 -4.99 24.51
N HIS A 228 9.20 -5.06 23.48
CA HIS A 228 9.44 -5.93 22.32
C HIS A 228 9.26 -5.21 20.99
N LEU A 229 10.26 -5.33 20.12
CA LEU A 229 10.18 -4.91 18.72
C LEU A 229 9.97 -6.13 17.82
N PHE A 230 8.75 -6.27 17.28
CA PHE A 230 8.44 -7.31 16.30
C PHE A 230 8.88 -6.83 14.92
N LYS A 231 10.07 -7.27 14.52
CA LYS A 231 10.66 -6.95 13.22
C LYS A 231 10.06 -7.88 12.17
N ILE A 232 9.16 -7.33 11.35
CA ILE A 232 8.48 -8.05 10.27
C ILE A 232 9.40 -8.09 9.05
N ASN A 233 10.10 -9.20 8.89
CA ASN A 233 11.01 -9.45 7.78
C ASN A 233 10.24 -9.81 6.51
N ARG A 234 10.74 -9.37 5.36
CA ARG A 234 10.22 -9.74 4.05
C ARG A 234 11.13 -10.81 3.47
N LEU A 235 10.55 -11.95 3.10
CA LEU A 235 11.28 -13.14 2.62
C LEU A 235 12.19 -12.86 1.41
N ASP A 236 11.94 -11.76 0.68
CA ASP A 236 12.55 -11.50 -0.62
C ASP A 236 13.61 -10.36 -0.58
N SER A 237 13.80 -9.71 0.58
CA SER A 237 14.80 -8.64 0.70
C SER A 237 15.29 -8.52 2.14
N ASP A 238 16.49 -9.04 2.40
CA ASP A 238 17.24 -8.62 3.58
C ASP A 238 17.80 -7.21 3.29
N ASN A 239 17.05 -6.20 3.71
CA ASN A 239 17.48 -4.83 3.60
C ASN A 239 18.43 -4.55 4.77
N ALA A 240 19.74 -4.50 4.50
CA ALA A 240 20.76 -4.21 5.51
C ALA A 240 20.42 -2.94 6.32
N ASP A 241 19.84 -1.92 5.67
CA ASP A 241 19.41 -0.70 6.34
C ASP A 241 18.26 -0.97 7.32
N PHE A 242 17.32 -1.86 6.98
CA PHE A 242 16.23 -2.21 7.90
C PHE A 242 16.74 -2.91 9.15
N SER A 243 17.67 -3.86 9.00
CA SER A 243 18.28 -4.57 10.12
C SER A 243 19.07 -3.63 11.04
N ILE A 244 19.83 -2.69 10.47
CA ILE A 244 20.57 -1.68 11.23
C ILE A 244 19.60 -0.74 11.95
N ASN A 245 18.64 -0.17 11.22
CA ASN A 245 17.72 0.82 11.78
C ASN A 245 16.81 0.22 12.85
N ALA A 246 16.37 -1.03 12.69
CA ALA A 246 15.60 -1.74 13.72
C ALA A 246 16.45 -1.97 14.99
N SER A 247 17.74 -2.28 14.83
CA SER A 247 18.65 -2.44 15.96
C SER A 247 18.90 -1.12 16.70
N GLU A 248 19.10 -0.02 15.97
CA GLU A 248 19.24 1.32 16.56
C GLU A 248 17.97 1.75 17.31
N PHE A 249 16.80 1.50 16.71
CA PHE A 249 15.51 1.79 17.33
C PHE A 249 15.30 0.98 18.62
N ALA A 250 15.50 -0.34 18.55
CA ALA A 250 15.35 -1.23 19.70
C ALA A 250 16.28 -0.82 20.86
N LYS A 251 17.54 -0.48 20.55
CA LYS A 251 18.49 0.02 21.55
C LYS A 251 18.06 1.35 22.17
N THR A 252 17.42 2.23 21.39
CA THR A 252 16.98 3.55 21.87
C THR A 252 15.87 3.44 22.92
N PHE A 253 15.00 2.43 22.79
CA PHE A 253 13.83 2.25 23.66
C PHE A 253 13.91 1.00 24.55
N ASP A 254 15.09 0.41 24.70
CA ASP A 254 15.33 -0.78 25.53
C ASP A 254 14.40 -1.96 25.18
N MET A 255 14.28 -2.26 23.88
CA MET A 255 13.42 -3.32 23.37
C MET A 255 14.20 -4.56 22.91
N ASP A 256 13.65 -5.74 23.16
CA ASP A 256 14.12 -6.99 22.57
C ASP A 256 13.56 -7.18 21.16
N ILE A 257 14.41 -7.54 20.20
CA ILE A 257 14.00 -7.78 18.81
C ILE A 257 13.50 -9.21 18.65
N ILE A 258 12.25 -9.34 18.21
CA ILE A 258 11.65 -10.62 17.81
C ILE A 258 11.45 -10.59 16.29
N ASN A 259 12.11 -11.51 15.59
CA ASN A 259 12.01 -11.62 14.15
C ASN A 259 10.75 -12.40 13.76
N ILE A 260 9.87 -11.76 13.00
CA ILE A 260 8.65 -12.35 12.47
C ILE A 260 8.75 -12.38 10.95
N ASN A 261 8.33 -13.48 10.32
CA ASN A 261 8.25 -13.55 8.87
C ASN A 261 6.93 -12.94 8.40
N GLY A 262 7.02 -11.84 7.66
CA GLY A 262 5.91 -11.26 6.93
C GLY A 262 5.75 -11.85 5.53
N THR A 263 4.77 -11.34 4.79
CA THR A 263 4.45 -11.79 3.43
C THR A 263 3.87 -10.66 2.59
N MET A 264 3.99 -10.80 1.26
CA MET A 264 3.35 -9.91 0.27
C MET A 264 2.00 -10.45 -0.20
N LYS A 265 1.61 -11.66 0.23
CA LYS A 265 0.51 -12.40 -0.37
C LYS A 265 -0.82 -11.63 -0.33
N ILE A 266 -1.16 -11.01 0.80
CA ILE A 266 -2.42 -10.26 0.93
C ILE A 266 -2.49 -9.09 -0.04
N ALA A 267 -1.39 -8.33 -0.13
CA ALA A 267 -1.26 -7.21 -1.05
C ALA A 267 -1.38 -7.66 -2.51
N ILE A 268 -0.64 -8.70 -2.89
CA ILE A 268 -0.63 -9.26 -4.25
C ILE A 268 -2.02 -9.77 -4.63
N ASP A 269 -2.60 -10.66 -3.82
CA ASP A 269 -3.86 -11.30 -4.13
C ASP A 269 -5.00 -10.29 -4.22
N SER A 270 -5.05 -9.33 -3.29
CA SER A 270 -6.09 -8.29 -3.29
C SER A 270 -5.98 -7.36 -4.50
N TYR A 271 -4.74 -6.98 -4.88
CA TYR A 271 -4.49 -6.19 -6.08
C TYR A 271 -4.91 -6.96 -7.35
N MET A 272 -4.49 -8.21 -7.48
CA MET A 272 -4.80 -9.03 -8.65
C MET A 272 -6.31 -9.29 -8.77
N ASN A 273 -7.01 -9.51 -7.66
CA ASN A 273 -8.46 -9.68 -7.65
C ASN A 273 -9.19 -8.40 -8.10
N ALA A 274 -8.79 -7.23 -7.60
CA ALA A 274 -9.37 -5.94 -8.01
C ALA A 274 -9.12 -5.66 -9.50
N LYS A 275 -7.89 -5.89 -9.96
CA LYS A 275 -7.52 -5.77 -11.37
C LYS A 275 -8.35 -6.69 -12.26
N LEU A 276 -8.47 -7.96 -11.92
CA LEU A 276 -9.24 -8.94 -12.70
C LEU A 276 -10.72 -8.58 -12.79
N ALA A 277 -11.29 -8.00 -11.74
CA ALA A 277 -12.68 -7.55 -11.77
C ALA A 277 -12.85 -6.34 -12.71
N VAL A 278 -12.01 -5.31 -12.55
CA VAL A 278 -12.03 -4.12 -13.42
C VAL A 278 -11.82 -4.45 -14.90
N CYS A 279 -10.89 -5.35 -15.20
CA CYS A 279 -10.60 -5.73 -16.58
C CYS A 279 -11.70 -6.59 -17.23
N LYS A 280 -12.55 -7.28 -16.45
CA LYS A 280 -13.70 -8.03 -16.98
C LYS A 280 -14.90 -7.14 -17.28
N ASP A 281 -15.08 -6.08 -16.50
CA ASP A 281 -16.21 -5.15 -16.68
C ASP A 281 -15.97 -4.17 -17.86
N SER A 282 -14.77 -4.18 -18.45
CA SER A 282 -14.35 -3.31 -19.56
C SER A 282 -14.43 -3.96 -20.95
N ASP A 283 -14.73 -5.27 -21.02
CA ASP A 283 -14.95 -6.04 -22.27
C ASP A 283 -16.44 -6.00 -22.67
#